data_AF-A0A7W5H368-F1
#
_entry.id   AF-A0A7W5H368-F1
#
_cell.length_a   1.000
_cell.length_b   1.000
_cell.length_c   1.000
_cell.angle_alpha   90.00
_cell.angle_beta   90.00
_cell.angle_gamma   90.00
#
_symmetry.space_group_name_H-M   'P 1'
#
loop_
_entity.id
_entity.type
_entity.pdbx_description
1 polymer ?
#
loop_
_entity_poly.entity_id
_entity_poly.type
_entity_poly.pdbx_seq_one_letter_code
_entity_poly.pdbx_strand_id
1 'polypeptide(L)'
;MNLFAKKFFGTFKGTAQLEREMHRMEQVYERYMSIEKSELLQEYKALRKEVKSSAFKDNKKILINRKFKDTEEYQDWHKYNHLKNSPKLNHYFTILQSPELAAFLAFKQTDEYELIGNKIELKKSEKLRQFRAYEKSRDYKLYIRFHGSYLLEEYERLKQVVSTPEFIEFKEFWSDPHRWLKTEDYQKDVKFRELSEHADIIFYQKTDSQQFDFFRKWKKVFEDDFNGPGLDKSKWEVGYYFADQQLIRHYSLTSCKQANNEGKNVTVADSCLTIETLKESVVSRAWDDQKGFVMHKFDYTSDVINAGNAFQMTSGLVQMKLRIRGGKITHVCCLVNERKTPQINLFHVDHKMISVGYVLDDIAQSEQIKGISPYDFYIFSVEWSRGELIWRVNNQEVFRVERSFSPSVPLFPLFASIVRPDQEGVGHLDVDWIRIYQSQKPE
;
A
#
# COMPACT_ATOMS: atom_id res chain seq x y z
N MET A 1 1.98 -0.20 39.76
CA MET A 1 1.91 -1.36 38.85
C MET A 1 3.18 -2.19 39.03
N ASN A 2 3.06 -3.49 39.26
CA ASN A 2 4.22 -4.40 39.32
C ASN A 2 4.40 -5.12 37.98
N LEU A 3 5.54 -4.91 37.34
CA LEU A 3 5.88 -5.49 36.04
C LEU A 3 6.66 -6.81 36.15
N PHE A 4 7.02 -7.24 37.37
CA PHE A 4 7.82 -8.44 37.59
C PHE A 4 7.18 -9.70 37.00
N ALA A 5 5.88 -9.92 37.25
CA ALA A 5 5.17 -11.07 36.70
C ALA A 5 5.13 -11.03 35.16
N LYS A 6 4.91 -9.86 34.56
CA LYS A 6 4.89 -9.70 33.09
C LYS A 6 6.27 -9.98 32.48
N LYS A 7 7.34 -9.57 33.16
CA LYS A 7 8.72 -9.92 32.79
C LYS A 7 8.99 -11.41 32.93
N PHE A 8 8.54 -12.03 34.02
CA PHE A 8 8.73 -13.45 34.31
C PHE A 8 7.98 -14.36 33.32
N PHE A 9 6.74 -14.01 32.95
CA PHE A 9 5.93 -14.73 31.98
C PHE A 9 6.19 -14.32 30.51
N GLY A 10 7.21 -13.48 30.26
CA GLY A 10 7.65 -13.11 28.90
C GLY A 10 6.71 -12.17 28.13
N THR A 11 5.68 -11.62 28.76
CA THR A 11 4.75 -10.66 28.12
C THR A 11 5.31 -9.24 28.09
N PHE A 12 6.33 -8.94 28.90
CA PHE A 12 7.06 -7.68 28.88
C PHE A 12 8.24 -7.75 27.91
N LYS A 13 8.10 -7.13 26.73
CA LYS A 13 9.15 -7.11 25.71
C LYS A 13 10.35 -6.26 26.13
N GLY A 14 11.54 -6.69 25.72
CA GLY A 14 12.77 -5.93 25.92
C GLY A 14 12.80 -4.66 25.05
N THR A 15 13.43 -3.59 25.54
CA THR A 15 13.48 -2.28 24.88
C THR A 15 14.06 -2.36 23.48
N ALA A 16 15.22 -3.01 23.32
CA ALA A 16 15.86 -3.19 22.02
C ALA A 16 15.02 -4.05 21.03
N GLN A 17 14.17 -4.95 21.54
CA GLN A 17 13.25 -5.71 20.68
C GLN A 17 12.16 -4.79 20.13
N LEU A 18 11.57 -3.95 20.97
CA LEU A 18 10.54 -2.99 20.55
C LEU A 18 11.07 -1.99 19.53
N GLU A 19 12.29 -1.49 19.71
CA GLU A 19 12.92 -0.58 18.75
C GLU A 19 13.12 -1.25 17.39
N ARG A 20 13.64 -2.49 17.36
CA ARG A 20 13.77 -3.26 16.10
C ARG A 20 12.43 -3.54 15.43
N GLU A 21 11.40 -3.89 16.21
CA GLU A 21 10.05 -4.11 15.69
C GLU A 21 9.46 -2.83 15.09
N MET A 22 9.59 -1.68 15.78
CA MET A 22 9.10 -0.39 15.29
C MET A 22 9.85 0.06 14.04
N HIS A 23 11.18 0.00 14.04
CA HIS A 23 12.00 0.38 12.88
C HIS A 23 11.69 -0.49 11.66
N ARG A 24 11.56 -1.81 11.85
CA ARG A 24 11.12 -2.72 10.78
C ARG A 24 9.74 -2.35 10.27
N MET A 25 8.79 -2.02 11.16
CA MET A 25 7.44 -1.66 10.76
C MET A 25 7.40 -0.34 9.97
N GLU A 26 8.24 0.63 10.34
CA GLU A 26 8.41 1.90 9.62
C GLU A 26 8.91 1.66 8.19
N GLN A 27 9.97 0.86 8.00
CA GLN A 27 10.48 0.49 6.68
C GLN A 27 9.44 -0.25 5.82
N VAL A 28 8.70 -1.18 6.43
CA VAL A 28 7.63 -1.94 5.76
C VAL A 28 6.48 -1.00 5.37
N TYR A 29 6.14 -0.03 6.23
CA TYR A 29 5.12 0.97 5.95
C TYR A 29 5.52 1.90 4.81
N GLU A 30 6.76 2.42 4.81
CA GLU A 30 7.29 3.26 3.73
C GLU A 30 7.23 2.55 2.38
N ARG A 31 7.68 1.29 2.32
CA ARG A 31 7.59 0.47 1.11
C ARG A 31 6.14 0.22 0.70
N TYR A 32 5.25 -0.07 1.65
CA TYR A 32 3.83 -0.26 1.35
C TYR A 32 3.23 1.00 0.74
N MET A 33 3.49 2.17 1.32
CA MET A 33 3.00 3.46 0.83
C MET A 33 3.59 3.84 -0.54
N SER A 34 4.86 3.50 -0.81
CA SER A 34 5.47 3.75 -2.11
C SER A 34 4.82 2.90 -3.20
N ILE A 35 4.53 1.62 -2.92
CA ILE A 35 3.85 0.73 -3.86
C ILE A 35 2.39 1.15 -4.03
N GLU A 36 1.72 1.58 -2.96
CA GLU A 36 0.32 2.03 -3.00
C GLU A 36 0.11 3.15 -4.03
N LYS A 37 1.10 4.03 -4.15
CA LYS A 37 1.11 5.18 -5.08
C LYS A 37 1.72 4.86 -6.45
N SER A 38 2.22 3.65 -6.67
CA SER A 38 2.94 3.29 -7.89
C SER A 38 2.01 3.07 -9.10
N GLU A 39 2.47 3.48 -10.28
CA GLU A 39 1.81 3.17 -11.56
C GLU A 39 1.73 1.65 -11.79
N LEU A 40 2.75 0.91 -11.35
CA LEU A 40 2.79 -0.56 -11.39
C LEU A 40 1.59 -1.20 -10.69
N LEU A 41 1.23 -0.73 -9.49
CA LEU A 41 0.03 -1.23 -8.79
C LEU A 41 -1.27 -0.80 -9.49
N GLN A 42 -1.31 0.40 -10.07
CA GLN A 42 -2.47 0.89 -10.82
C GLN A 42 -2.72 0.03 -12.07
N GLU A 43 -1.68 -0.23 -12.87
CA GLU A 43 -1.73 -1.11 -14.04
C GLU A 43 -2.18 -2.52 -13.65
N TYR A 44 -1.58 -3.08 -12.59
CA TYR A 44 -1.99 -4.39 -12.07
C TYR A 44 -3.48 -4.41 -11.68
N LYS A 45 -3.98 -3.39 -10.97
CA LYS A 45 -5.40 -3.30 -10.56
C LYS A 45 -6.32 -3.20 -11.77
N ALA A 46 -5.97 -2.42 -12.78
CA ALA A 46 -6.73 -2.28 -14.02
C ALA A 46 -6.80 -3.60 -14.79
N LEU A 47 -5.64 -4.23 -15.06
CA LEU A 47 -5.56 -5.51 -15.75
C LEU A 47 -6.27 -6.62 -14.97
N ARG A 48 -6.13 -6.65 -13.64
CA ARG A 48 -6.86 -7.61 -12.80
C ARG A 48 -8.36 -7.49 -12.98
N LYS A 49 -8.90 -6.27 -13.00
CA LYS A 49 -10.34 -6.01 -13.17
C LYS A 49 -10.82 -6.52 -14.52
N GLU A 50 -10.06 -6.27 -15.58
CA GLU A 50 -10.38 -6.69 -16.94
C GLU A 50 -10.26 -8.21 -17.12
N VAL A 51 -9.08 -8.79 -16.85
CA VAL A 51 -8.79 -10.22 -17.04
C VAL A 51 -9.65 -11.12 -16.16
N LYS A 52 -10.07 -10.65 -14.97
CA LYS A 52 -10.96 -11.41 -14.09
C LYS A 52 -12.45 -11.27 -14.42
N SER A 53 -12.83 -10.37 -15.33
CA SER A 53 -14.22 -10.20 -15.77
C SER A 53 -14.78 -11.47 -16.44
N SER A 54 -16.10 -11.64 -16.42
CA SER A 54 -16.76 -12.74 -17.14
C SER A 54 -16.55 -12.62 -18.64
N ALA A 55 -16.75 -11.41 -19.20
CA ALA A 55 -16.58 -11.12 -20.62
C ALA A 55 -15.20 -11.57 -21.14
N PHE A 56 -14.13 -11.21 -20.45
CA PHE A 56 -12.76 -11.60 -20.84
C PHE A 56 -12.57 -13.13 -20.79
N LYS A 57 -13.02 -13.78 -19.72
CA LYS A 57 -12.89 -15.24 -19.55
C LYS A 57 -13.69 -16.00 -20.59
N ASP A 58 -14.89 -15.53 -20.91
CA ASP A 58 -15.75 -16.19 -21.89
C ASP A 58 -15.22 -15.97 -23.31
N ASN A 59 -14.73 -14.77 -23.64
CA ASN A 59 -14.04 -14.50 -24.90
C ASN A 59 -12.82 -15.42 -25.05
N LYS A 60 -11.96 -15.52 -24.02
CA LYS A 60 -10.81 -16.42 -24.00
C LYS A 60 -11.21 -17.89 -24.24
N LYS A 61 -12.26 -18.37 -23.57
CA LYS A 61 -12.77 -19.74 -23.78
C LYS A 61 -13.26 -19.95 -25.21
N ILE A 62 -13.98 -18.98 -25.78
CA ILE A 62 -14.47 -19.04 -27.16
C ILE A 62 -13.29 -19.11 -28.13
N LEU A 63 -12.32 -18.21 -27.99
CA LEU A 63 -11.13 -18.11 -28.83
C LEU A 63 -10.15 -19.28 -28.68
N ILE A 64 -10.27 -20.10 -27.64
CA ILE A 64 -9.49 -21.34 -27.49
C ILE A 64 -10.28 -22.52 -28.04
N ASN A 65 -11.55 -22.67 -27.64
CA ASN A 65 -12.28 -23.92 -27.83
C ASN A 65 -13.11 -23.99 -29.12
N ARG A 66 -13.69 -22.87 -29.59
CA ARG A 66 -14.58 -22.86 -30.76
C ARG A 66 -13.77 -23.04 -32.04
N LYS A 67 -14.09 -24.04 -32.84
CA LYS A 67 -13.41 -24.33 -34.11
C LYS A 67 -14.21 -23.74 -35.28
N PHE A 68 -13.57 -23.55 -36.43
CA PHE A 68 -14.28 -23.16 -37.66
C PHE A 68 -15.49 -24.05 -37.95
N LYS A 69 -15.39 -25.37 -37.74
CA LYS A 69 -16.51 -26.31 -37.92
C LYS A 69 -17.75 -26.04 -37.04
N ASP A 70 -17.60 -25.22 -35.99
CA ASP A 70 -18.65 -24.85 -35.05
C ASP A 70 -19.25 -23.46 -35.38
N THR A 71 -19.00 -22.93 -36.59
CA THR A 71 -19.55 -21.66 -37.08
C THR A 71 -20.56 -21.87 -38.20
N GLU A 72 -21.38 -20.85 -38.48
CA GLU A 72 -22.39 -20.91 -39.54
C GLU A 72 -21.72 -20.85 -40.93
N GLU A 73 -20.65 -20.08 -41.05
CA GLU A 73 -19.80 -19.93 -42.24
C GLU A 73 -19.19 -21.25 -42.70
N TYR A 74 -18.94 -22.19 -41.77
CA TYR A 74 -18.52 -23.53 -42.13
C TYR A 74 -19.58 -24.29 -42.93
N GLN A 75 -20.87 -24.06 -42.68
CA GLN A 75 -21.94 -24.73 -43.43
C GLN A 75 -21.89 -24.31 -44.91
N ASP A 76 -21.75 -23.01 -45.17
CA ASP A 76 -21.61 -22.47 -46.52
C ASP A 76 -20.33 -22.98 -47.20
N TRP A 77 -19.19 -22.98 -46.50
CA TRP A 77 -17.93 -23.50 -47.04
C TRP A 77 -17.98 -25.02 -47.30
N HIS A 78 -18.56 -25.78 -46.38
CA HIS A 78 -18.71 -27.23 -46.52
C HIS A 78 -19.62 -27.57 -47.69
N LYS A 79 -20.77 -26.88 -47.81
CA LYS A 79 -21.71 -27.04 -48.92
C LYS A 79 -21.08 -26.63 -50.25
N TYR A 80 -20.36 -25.51 -50.29
CA TYR A 80 -19.60 -25.07 -51.46
C TYR A 80 -18.60 -26.13 -51.90
N ASN A 81 -17.75 -26.61 -50.98
CA ASN A 81 -16.75 -27.63 -51.32
C ASN A 81 -17.37 -28.93 -51.77
N HIS A 82 -18.47 -29.35 -51.16
CA HIS A 82 -19.21 -30.53 -51.60
C HIS A 82 -19.73 -30.37 -53.03
N LEU A 83 -20.30 -29.21 -53.38
CA LEU A 83 -20.78 -28.92 -54.73
C LEU A 83 -19.62 -28.79 -55.73
N LYS A 84 -18.56 -28.05 -55.38
CA LYS A 84 -17.33 -27.89 -56.16
C LYS A 84 -16.68 -29.23 -56.52
N ASN A 85 -16.73 -30.19 -55.60
CA ASN A 85 -16.16 -31.52 -55.80
C ASN A 85 -17.15 -32.52 -56.42
N SER A 86 -18.38 -32.09 -56.76
CA SER A 86 -19.38 -32.97 -57.38
C SER A 86 -18.98 -33.33 -58.81
N PRO A 87 -18.75 -34.63 -59.13
CA PRO A 87 -18.38 -35.03 -60.49
C PRO A 87 -19.41 -34.63 -61.53
N LYS A 88 -20.70 -34.62 -61.16
CA LYS A 88 -21.80 -34.24 -62.05
C LYS A 88 -21.80 -32.74 -62.35
N LEU A 89 -21.51 -31.90 -61.36
CA LEU A 89 -21.47 -30.45 -61.56
C LEU A 89 -20.22 -30.07 -62.38
N ASN A 90 -19.09 -30.72 -62.12
CA ASN A 90 -17.86 -30.53 -62.90
C ASN A 90 -18.05 -30.99 -64.36
N HIS A 91 -18.73 -32.11 -64.58
CA HIS A 91 -19.11 -32.56 -65.93
C HIS A 91 -20.07 -31.57 -66.60
N TYR A 92 -21.04 -31.03 -65.86
CA TYR A 92 -21.91 -29.96 -66.38
C TYR A 92 -21.11 -28.74 -66.88
N PHE A 93 -20.15 -28.23 -66.11
CA PHE A 93 -19.31 -27.11 -66.55
C PHE A 93 -18.45 -27.46 -67.76
N THR A 94 -18.01 -28.71 -67.88
CA THR A 94 -17.31 -29.22 -69.07
C THR A 94 -18.23 -29.21 -70.29
N ILE A 95 -19.47 -29.73 -70.14
CA ILE A 95 -20.48 -29.74 -71.20
C ILE A 95 -20.86 -28.30 -71.61
N LEU A 96 -20.97 -27.38 -70.65
CA LEU A 96 -21.31 -25.98 -70.90
C LEU A 96 -20.31 -25.30 -71.85
N GLN A 97 -19.05 -25.74 -71.84
CA GLN A 97 -17.98 -25.24 -72.71
C GLN A 97 -17.81 -26.05 -74.00
N SER A 98 -18.59 -27.11 -74.21
CA SER A 98 -18.42 -28.02 -75.35
C SER A 98 -18.96 -27.42 -76.66
N PRO A 99 -18.23 -27.57 -77.79
CA PRO A 99 -18.73 -27.13 -79.10
C PRO A 99 -19.98 -27.90 -79.53
N GLU A 100 -20.14 -29.15 -79.09
CA GLU A 100 -21.31 -29.99 -79.38
C GLU A 100 -22.58 -29.40 -78.75
N LEU A 101 -22.52 -28.93 -77.50
CA LEU A 101 -23.64 -28.23 -76.87
C LEU A 101 -23.95 -26.92 -77.59
N ALA A 102 -22.93 -26.11 -77.88
CA ALA A 102 -23.11 -24.83 -78.56
C ALA A 102 -23.79 -25.00 -79.93
N ALA A 103 -23.32 -25.96 -80.72
CA ALA A 103 -23.90 -26.31 -82.02
C ALA A 103 -25.35 -26.80 -81.89
N PHE A 104 -25.64 -27.63 -80.88
CA PHE A 104 -27.00 -28.12 -80.66
C PHE A 104 -27.96 -27.03 -80.17
N LEU A 105 -27.52 -26.13 -79.27
CA LEU A 105 -28.33 -25.00 -78.80
C LEU A 105 -28.62 -24.00 -79.94
N ALA A 106 -27.64 -23.73 -80.80
CA ALA A 106 -27.83 -22.93 -82.00
C ALA A 106 -28.82 -23.60 -82.97
N PHE A 107 -28.67 -24.90 -83.21
CA PHE A 107 -29.61 -25.67 -84.02
C PHE A 107 -31.05 -25.63 -83.47
N LYS A 108 -31.22 -25.68 -82.15
CA LYS A 108 -32.53 -25.61 -81.49
C LYS A 108 -33.28 -24.29 -81.72
N GLN A 109 -32.58 -23.23 -82.12
CA GLN A 109 -33.16 -21.93 -82.47
C GLN A 109 -33.55 -21.82 -83.96
N THR A 110 -33.28 -22.84 -84.77
CA THR A 110 -33.62 -22.87 -86.20
C THR A 110 -34.93 -23.63 -86.45
N ASP A 111 -35.63 -23.29 -87.53
CA ASP A 111 -36.86 -23.99 -87.95
C ASP A 111 -36.60 -25.48 -88.28
N GLU A 112 -35.35 -25.85 -88.63
CA GLU A 112 -34.94 -27.23 -88.87
C GLU A 112 -35.08 -28.13 -87.62
N TYR A 113 -35.15 -27.54 -86.40
CA TYR A 113 -35.34 -28.30 -85.17
C TYR A 113 -36.69 -29.02 -85.12
N GLU A 114 -37.75 -28.46 -85.72
CA GLU A 114 -39.06 -29.11 -85.76
C GLU A 114 -39.02 -30.43 -86.55
N LEU A 115 -38.12 -30.51 -87.53
CA LEU A 115 -37.93 -31.69 -88.38
C LEU A 115 -37.31 -32.88 -87.64
N ILE A 116 -36.70 -32.67 -86.46
CA ILE A 116 -36.14 -33.75 -85.62
C ILE A 116 -37.22 -34.75 -85.17
N GLY A 117 -38.47 -34.30 -85.04
CA GLY A 117 -39.62 -35.14 -84.70
C GLY A 117 -40.14 -36.00 -85.86
N ASN A 118 -39.82 -35.61 -87.11
CA ASN A 118 -40.31 -36.27 -88.31
C ASN A 118 -39.41 -37.46 -88.69
N LYS A 119 -39.94 -38.69 -88.58
CA LYS A 119 -39.19 -39.93 -88.86
C LYS A 119 -38.69 -40.04 -90.30
N ILE A 120 -39.35 -39.39 -91.26
CA ILE A 120 -38.97 -39.43 -92.68
C ILE A 120 -37.77 -38.51 -92.91
N GLU A 121 -37.85 -37.26 -92.44
CA GLU A 121 -36.77 -36.27 -92.59
C GLU A 121 -35.53 -36.63 -91.77
N LEU A 122 -35.73 -37.21 -90.57
CA LEU A 122 -34.64 -37.73 -89.75
C LEU A 122 -33.84 -38.85 -90.45
N LYS A 123 -34.46 -39.69 -91.29
CA LYS A 123 -33.72 -40.73 -92.03
C LYS A 123 -32.88 -40.16 -93.17
N LYS A 124 -33.29 -39.03 -93.75
CA LYS A 124 -32.64 -38.41 -94.91
C LYS A 124 -31.43 -37.55 -94.54
N SER A 125 -31.41 -36.94 -93.35
CA SER A 125 -30.36 -36.02 -92.94
C SER A 125 -29.45 -36.63 -91.88
N GLU A 126 -28.16 -36.73 -92.18
CA GLU A 126 -27.14 -37.13 -91.20
C GLU A 126 -27.03 -36.12 -90.04
N LYS A 127 -27.09 -34.83 -90.36
CA LYS A 127 -27.11 -33.73 -89.38
C LYS A 127 -28.28 -33.89 -88.37
N LEU A 128 -29.49 -34.18 -88.85
CA LEU A 128 -30.64 -34.42 -87.97
C LEU A 128 -30.45 -35.67 -87.10
N ARG A 129 -29.84 -36.75 -87.62
CA ARG A 129 -29.53 -37.96 -86.83
C ARG A 129 -28.51 -37.68 -85.73
N GLN A 130 -27.46 -36.92 -86.02
CA GLN A 130 -26.42 -36.55 -85.05
C GLN A 130 -27.00 -35.67 -83.93
N PHE A 131 -27.78 -34.63 -84.27
CA PHE A 131 -28.44 -33.79 -83.26
C PHE A 131 -29.51 -34.55 -82.46
N ARG A 132 -30.26 -35.47 -83.07
CA ARG A 132 -31.19 -36.35 -82.34
C ARG A 132 -30.48 -37.29 -81.38
N ALA A 133 -29.32 -37.81 -81.76
CA ALA A 133 -28.49 -38.65 -80.89
C ALA A 133 -27.94 -37.83 -79.71
N TYR A 134 -27.50 -36.59 -79.97
CA TYR A 134 -27.03 -35.67 -78.94
C TYR A 134 -28.15 -35.25 -77.97
N GLU A 135 -29.35 -34.95 -78.46
CA GLU A 135 -30.53 -34.66 -77.62
C GLU A 135 -30.85 -35.81 -76.64
N LYS A 136 -30.57 -37.06 -77.05
CA LYS A 136 -30.77 -38.25 -76.20
C LYS A 136 -29.56 -38.61 -75.33
N SER A 137 -28.42 -37.94 -75.54
CA SER A 137 -27.16 -38.22 -74.86
C SER A 137 -27.27 -38.01 -73.35
N ARG A 138 -26.34 -38.62 -72.61
CA ARG A 138 -26.22 -38.38 -71.17
C ARG A 138 -25.81 -36.94 -70.88
N ASP A 139 -25.05 -36.32 -71.78
CA ASP A 139 -24.50 -34.97 -71.61
C ASP A 139 -25.58 -33.90 -71.73
N TYR A 140 -26.42 -33.94 -72.78
CA TYR A 140 -27.52 -32.98 -72.89
C TYR A 140 -28.57 -33.16 -71.78
N LYS A 141 -28.85 -34.40 -71.35
CA LYS A 141 -29.71 -34.66 -70.18
C LYS A 141 -29.12 -34.08 -68.89
N LEU A 142 -27.79 -34.12 -68.73
CA LEU A 142 -27.12 -33.52 -67.59
C LEU A 142 -27.14 -31.99 -67.66
N TYR A 143 -26.93 -31.41 -68.85
CA TYR A 143 -27.08 -29.99 -69.10
C TYR A 143 -28.46 -29.47 -68.66
N ILE A 144 -29.54 -30.07 -69.17
CA ILE A 144 -30.92 -29.68 -68.81
C ILE A 144 -31.19 -29.84 -67.30
N ARG A 145 -30.56 -30.83 -66.64
CA ARG A 145 -30.73 -31.04 -65.20
C ARG A 145 -30.14 -29.93 -64.34
N PHE A 146 -29.06 -29.28 -64.78
CA PHE A 146 -28.32 -28.29 -64.00
C PHE A 146 -28.56 -26.85 -64.48
N HIS A 147 -28.75 -26.65 -65.77
CA HIS A 147 -28.95 -25.34 -66.37
C HIS A 147 -30.26 -24.71 -65.87
N GLY A 148 -30.17 -23.56 -65.21
CA GLY A 148 -31.33 -22.92 -64.55
C GLY A 148 -31.83 -23.64 -63.30
N SER A 149 -31.05 -24.57 -62.72
CA SER A 149 -31.42 -25.24 -61.48
C SER A 149 -31.00 -24.43 -60.26
N TYR A 150 -31.80 -24.51 -59.18
CA TYR A 150 -31.45 -23.98 -57.86
C TYR A 150 -30.06 -24.45 -57.39
N LEU A 151 -29.65 -25.65 -57.75
CA LEU A 151 -28.34 -26.20 -57.37
C LEU A 151 -27.17 -25.42 -57.98
N LEU A 152 -27.34 -24.90 -59.21
CA LEU A 152 -26.33 -24.08 -59.88
C LEU A 152 -26.34 -22.65 -59.31
N GLU A 153 -27.51 -22.06 -59.11
CA GLU A 153 -27.67 -20.75 -58.47
C GLU A 153 -27.03 -20.73 -57.08
N GLU A 154 -27.29 -21.78 -56.29
CA GLU A 154 -26.72 -21.92 -54.95
C GLU A 154 -25.20 -22.13 -54.99
N TYR A 155 -24.67 -22.87 -55.97
CA TYR A 155 -23.22 -23.00 -56.15
C TYR A 155 -22.55 -21.65 -56.45
N GLU A 156 -23.11 -20.85 -57.36
CA GLU A 156 -22.54 -19.54 -57.69
C GLU A 156 -22.69 -18.55 -56.52
N ARG A 157 -23.83 -18.56 -55.80
CA ARG A 157 -24.00 -17.77 -54.57
C ARG A 157 -22.93 -18.13 -53.53
N LEU A 158 -22.77 -19.43 -53.24
CA LEU A 158 -21.78 -19.90 -52.27
C LEU A 158 -20.36 -19.58 -52.70
N LYS A 159 -20.04 -19.70 -53.99
CA LYS A 159 -18.74 -19.31 -54.57
C LYS A 159 -18.45 -17.84 -54.34
N GLN A 160 -19.44 -16.96 -54.51
CA GLN A 160 -19.30 -15.53 -54.19
C GLN A 160 -19.05 -15.32 -52.71
N VAL A 161 -19.85 -15.93 -51.83
CA VAL A 161 -19.69 -15.80 -50.36
C VAL A 161 -18.31 -16.26 -49.88
N VAL A 162 -17.84 -17.43 -50.31
CA VAL A 162 -16.56 -17.99 -49.82
C VAL A 162 -15.33 -17.37 -50.46
N SER A 163 -15.50 -16.52 -51.49
CA SER A 163 -14.40 -15.83 -52.16
C SER A 163 -14.20 -14.40 -51.69
N THR A 164 -15.06 -13.89 -50.79
CA THR A 164 -14.85 -12.56 -50.23
C THR A 164 -13.62 -12.55 -49.31
N PRO A 165 -12.86 -11.43 -49.27
CA PRO A 165 -11.73 -11.29 -48.34
C PRO A 165 -12.14 -11.56 -46.88
N GLU A 166 -13.31 -11.09 -46.48
CA GLU A 166 -13.82 -11.25 -45.11
C GLU A 166 -14.02 -12.72 -44.74
N PHE A 167 -14.54 -13.52 -45.67
CA PHE A 167 -14.73 -14.95 -45.45
C PHE A 167 -13.39 -15.68 -45.32
N ILE A 168 -12.43 -15.33 -46.18
CA ILE A 168 -11.09 -15.93 -46.19
C ILE A 168 -10.39 -15.63 -44.86
N GLU A 169 -10.38 -14.37 -44.44
CA GLU A 169 -9.81 -13.94 -43.15
C GLU A 169 -10.50 -14.62 -41.97
N PHE A 170 -11.83 -14.66 -41.97
CA PHE A 170 -12.61 -15.33 -40.93
C PHE A 170 -12.25 -16.82 -40.82
N LYS A 171 -12.19 -17.53 -41.95
CA LYS A 171 -11.86 -18.94 -41.99
C LYS A 171 -10.42 -19.17 -41.52
N GLU A 172 -9.46 -18.36 -41.98
CA GLU A 172 -8.06 -18.44 -41.56
C GLU A 172 -7.94 -18.25 -40.05
N PHE A 173 -8.60 -17.23 -39.50
CA PHE A 173 -8.63 -16.95 -38.08
C PHE A 173 -9.20 -18.12 -37.26
N TRP A 174 -10.40 -18.63 -37.59
CA TRP A 174 -11.05 -19.71 -36.84
C TRP A 174 -10.45 -21.11 -37.08
N SER A 175 -9.63 -21.25 -38.13
CA SER A 175 -8.87 -22.48 -38.38
C SER A 175 -7.55 -22.51 -37.62
N ASP A 176 -7.04 -21.37 -37.16
CA ASP A 176 -5.79 -21.30 -36.41
C ASP A 176 -5.97 -21.74 -34.94
N PRO A 177 -5.35 -22.86 -34.50
CA PRO A 177 -5.42 -23.30 -33.12
C PRO A 177 -4.72 -22.33 -32.14
N HIS A 178 -3.82 -21.47 -32.63
CA HIS A 178 -3.07 -20.50 -31.85
C HIS A 178 -3.62 -19.07 -31.96
N ARG A 179 -4.83 -18.88 -32.53
CA ARG A 179 -5.45 -17.55 -32.72
C ARG A 179 -5.50 -16.69 -31.46
N TRP A 180 -5.73 -17.32 -30.30
CA TRP A 180 -5.68 -16.63 -29.01
C TRP A 180 -4.34 -15.92 -28.78
N LEU A 181 -3.21 -16.56 -29.12
CA LEU A 181 -1.87 -15.98 -28.91
C LEU A 181 -1.63 -14.71 -29.74
N LYS A 182 -2.48 -14.46 -30.75
CA LYS A 182 -2.39 -13.32 -31.67
C LYS A 182 -3.30 -12.15 -31.25
N THR A 183 -4.08 -12.27 -30.18
CA THR A 183 -5.01 -11.21 -29.76
C THR A 183 -4.37 -10.23 -28.76
N GLU A 184 -4.87 -9.00 -28.73
CA GLU A 184 -4.51 -8.02 -27.70
C GLU A 184 -4.88 -8.53 -26.29
N ASP A 185 -6.00 -9.24 -26.16
CA ASP A 185 -6.42 -9.85 -24.89
C ASP A 185 -5.37 -10.84 -24.36
N TYR A 186 -4.69 -11.60 -25.23
CA TYR A 186 -3.60 -12.45 -24.78
C TYR A 186 -2.42 -11.65 -24.22
N GLN A 187 -2.07 -10.53 -24.85
CA GLN A 187 -1.02 -9.65 -24.33
C GLN A 187 -1.37 -9.12 -22.94
N LYS A 188 -2.63 -8.72 -22.72
CA LYS A 188 -3.14 -8.32 -21.40
C LYS A 188 -3.08 -9.46 -20.37
N ASP A 189 -3.41 -10.69 -20.77
CA ASP A 189 -3.34 -11.89 -19.91
C ASP A 189 -1.88 -12.26 -19.54
N VAL A 190 -0.94 -12.12 -20.47
CA VAL A 190 0.51 -12.28 -20.21
C VAL A 190 0.99 -11.21 -19.23
N LYS A 191 0.72 -9.93 -19.53
CA LYS A 191 1.14 -8.81 -18.69
C LYS A 191 0.56 -8.90 -17.28
N PHE A 192 -0.71 -9.27 -17.15
CA PHE A 192 -1.34 -9.51 -15.86
C PHE A 192 -0.63 -10.60 -15.05
N ARG A 193 -0.24 -11.72 -15.70
CA ARG A 193 0.52 -12.80 -15.05
C ARG A 193 1.89 -12.33 -14.59
N GLU A 194 2.63 -11.64 -15.45
CA GLU A 194 3.94 -11.06 -15.10
C GLU A 194 3.83 -10.12 -13.90
N LEU A 195 2.88 -9.18 -13.91
CA LEU A 195 2.66 -8.26 -12.79
C LEU A 195 2.21 -8.99 -11.52
N SER A 196 1.42 -10.07 -11.65
CA SER A 196 0.99 -10.86 -10.49
C SER A 196 2.14 -11.60 -9.80
N GLU A 197 3.24 -11.84 -10.51
CA GLU A 197 4.47 -12.46 -10.01
C GLU A 197 5.49 -11.41 -9.54
N HIS A 198 5.25 -10.13 -9.79
CA HIS A 198 6.14 -9.05 -9.39
C HIS A 198 6.24 -8.94 -7.86
N ALA A 199 7.47 -8.85 -7.34
CA ALA A 199 7.74 -8.88 -5.91
C ALA A 199 6.98 -7.82 -5.11
N ASP A 200 6.84 -6.61 -5.65
CA ASP A 200 6.09 -5.52 -5.00
C ASP A 200 4.58 -5.73 -5.00
N ILE A 201 4.02 -6.31 -6.07
CA ILE A 201 2.59 -6.66 -6.09
C ILE A 201 2.32 -7.75 -5.07
N ILE A 202 3.15 -8.80 -5.04
CA ILE A 202 3.05 -9.88 -4.06
C ILE A 202 3.17 -9.32 -2.64
N PHE A 203 4.17 -8.48 -2.39
CA PHE A 203 4.36 -7.83 -1.10
C PHE A 203 3.12 -7.02 -0.70
N TYR A 204 2.64 -6.12 -1.56
CA TYR A 204 1.48 -5.28 -1.26
C TYR A 204 0.21 -6.11 -0.99
N GLN A 205 -0.02 -7.18 -1.75
CA GLN A 205 -1.18 -8.03 -1.57
C GLN A 205 -1.15 -8.90 -0.31
N LYS A 206 0.03 -9.35 0.11
CA LYS A 206 0.20 -10.18 1.30
C LYS A 206 0.32 -9.36 2.59
N THR A 207 0.64 -8.08 2.46
CA THR A 207 0.81 -7.19 3.61
C THR A 207 -0.54 -6.87 4.22
N ASP A 208 -0.76 -7.27 5.46
CA ASP A 208 -1.90 -6.77 6.23
C ASP A 208 -1.72 -5.27 6.42
N SER A 209 -2.75 -4.50 6.11
CA SER A 209 -2.67 -3.04 6.21
C SER A 209 -2.96 -2.56 7.64
N GLN A 210 -3.59 -3.37 8.49
CA GLN A 210 -3.96 -3.01 9.87
C GLN A 210 -2.73 -2.87 10.79
N GLN A 211 -1.63 -3.60 10.52
CA GLN A 211 -0.38 -3.42 11.26
C GLN A 211 0.20 -1.98 11.15
N PHE A 212 -0.29 -1.16 10.21
CA PHE A 212 0.12 0.24 10.04
C PHE A 212 -0.79 1.24 10.74
N ASP A 213 -1.75 0.80 11.55
CA ASP A 213 -2.69 1.70 12.22
C ASP A 213 -1.99 2.74 13.10
N PHE A 214 -0.84 2.37 13.70
CA PHE A 214 0.02 3.33 14.39
C PHE A 214 0.44 4.49 13.46
N PHE A 215 1.02 4.20 12.30
CA PHE A 215 1.53 5.20 11.36
C PHE A 215 0.42 5.99 10.65
N ARG A 216 -0.79 5.42 10.54
CA ARG A 216 -1.97 6.14 10.05
C ARG A 216 -2.58 7.06 11.10
N LYS A 217 -2.53 6.66 12.38
CA LYS A 217 -3.04 7.46 13.50
C LYS A 217 -2.08 8.57 13.84
N TRP A 218 -0.78 8.29 13.90
CA TRP A 218 0.22 9.16 14.49
C TRP A 218 1.13 9.78 13.42
N LYS A 219 1.30 11.09 13.48
CA LYS A 219 2.34 11.81 12.73
C LYS A 219 3.40 12.27 13.72
N LYS A 220 4.67 11.92 13.48
CA LYS A 220 5.78 12.42 14.28
C LYS A 220 5.94 13.92 14.04
N VAL A 221 5.94 14.72 15.11
CA VAL A 221 5.98 16.20 15.05
C VAL A 221 7.17 16.81 15.78
N PHE A 222 7.81 16.05 16.67
CA PHE A 222 9.07 16.42 17.31
C PHE A 222 9.86 15.15 17.59
N GLU A 223 11.17 15.20 17.35
CA GLU A 223 12.08 14.12 17.71
C GLU A 223 13.48 14.64 18.00
N ASP A 224 14.18 13.94 18.88
CA ASP A 224 15.61 14.10 19.05
C ASP A 224 16.22 12.75 19.45
N ASP A 225 17.20 12.32 18.67
CA ASP A 225 18.01 11.11 18.92
C ASP A 225 19.37 11.47 19.55
N PHE A 226 19.61 12.76 19.84
CA PHE A 226 20.83 13.25 20.48
C PHE A 226 22.13 12.80 19.78
N ASN A 227 22.09 12.71 18.45
CA ASN A 227 23.24 12.30 17.61
C ASN A 227 24.22 13.44 17.31
N GLY A 228 23.92 14.66 17.71
CA GLY A 228 24.75 15.84 17.46
C GLY A 228 25.99 15.91 18.35
N PRO A 229 26.93 16.83 18.07
CA PRO A 229 28.13 17.04 18.89
C PRO A 229 27.85 17.73 20.23
N GLY A 230 26.60 18.07 20.53
CA GLY A 230 26.16 18.84 21.68
C GLY A 230 24.64 19.01 21.66
N LEU A 231 24.11 19.71 22.67
CA LEU A 231 22.68 20.00 22.76
C LEU A 231 22.22 20.83 21.56
N ASP A 232 21.19 20.36 20.84
CA ASP A 232 20.61 21.07 19.70
C ASP A 232 19.84 22.31 20.19
N LYS A 233 20.46 23.48 20.04
CA LYS A 233 19.90 24.77 20.46
C LYS A 233 18.68 25.22 19.65
N SER A 234 18.37 24.56 18.52
CA SER A 234 17.12 24.78 17.80
C SER A 234 15.93 24.07 18.44
N LYS A 235 16.19 23.09 19.31
CA LYS A 235 15.17 22.27 19.99
C LYS A 235 15.12 22.50 21.50
N TRP A 236 16.26 22.76 22.12
CA TRP A 236 16.41 22.77 23.56
C TRP A 236 17.04 24.05 24.09
N GLU A 237 16.54 24.50 25.23
CA GLU A 237 17.11 25.56 26.04
C GLU A 237 17.50 25.04 27.41
N VAL A 238 18.56 25.60 27.96
CA VAL A 238 18.95 25.39 29.36
C VAL A 238 18.17 26.37 30.24
N GLY A 239 17.75 25.92 31.42
CA GLY A 239 16.99 26.72 32.36
C GLY A 239 15.48 26.51 32.25
N TYR A 240 14.73 27.23 33.09
CA TYR A 240 13.27 27.22 33.05
C TYR A 240 12.73 28.05 31.88
N TYR A 241 11.61 27.62 31.32
CA TYR A 241 10.94 28.32 30.25
C TYR A 241 9.99 29.39 30.77
N PHE A 242 10.01 30.56 30.13
CA PHE A 242 8.98 31.59 30.24
C PHE A 242 8.69 32.15 28.85
N ALA A 243 7.45 32.60 28.58
CA ALA A 243 7.18 33.29 27.32
C ALA A 243 7.94 34.63 27.22
N ASP A 244 8.09 35.34 28.33
CA ASP A 244 8.89 36.56 28.41
C ASP A 244 10.40 36.22 28.48
N GLN A 245 11.15 36.68 27.48
CA GLN A 245 12.60 36.48 27.39
C GLN A 245 13.40 37.31 28.41
N GLN A 246 12.79 38.33 29.01
CA GLN A 246 13.43 39.16 30.05
C GLN A 246 13.46 38.47 31.43
N LEU A 247 12.61 37.44 31.63
CA LEU A 247 12.56 36.71 32.88
C LEU A 247 13.80 35.82 33.08
N ILE A 248 14.25 35.75 34.32
CA ILE A 248 15.41 34.96 34.71
C ILE A 248 15.09 33.47 34.60
N ARG A 249 15.87 32.75 33.79
CA ARG A 249 15.69 31.31 33.50
C ARG A 249 16.62 30.39 34.28
N HIS A 250 17.79 30.91 34.64
CA HIS A 250 18.84 30.16 35.34
C HIS A 250 18.80 30.49 36.83
N TYR A 251 18.15 29.62 37.59
CA TYR A 251 18.11 29.65 39.04
C TYR A 251 17.74 28.27 39.60
N SER A 252 18.06 28.03 40.86
CA SER A 252 17.53 26.90 41.65
C SER A 252 16.56 27.39 42.72
N LEU A 253 15.85 26.51 43.41
CA LEU A 253 15.10 26.89 44.62
C LEU A 253 16.02 26.88 45.84
N THR A 254 15.81 27.76 46.82
CA THR A 254 16.56 27.72 48.09
C THR A 254 16.33 26.45 48.91
N SER A 255 15.25 25.72 48.61
CA SER A 255 14.97 24.40 49.18
C SER A 255 15.77 23.28 48.50
N CYS A 256 16.38 23.51 47.34
CA CYS A 256 17.20 22.51 46.67
C CYS A 256 18.66 22.57 47.17
N LYS A 257 19.35 21.43 47.18
CA LYS A 257 20.79 21.35 47.50
C LYS A 257 21.69 21.58 46.29
N GLN A 258 21.14 21.57 45.08
CA GLN A 258 21.88 21.79 43.83
C GLN A 258 21.59 23.13 43.15
N ALA A 259 22.62 23.73 42.55
CA ALA A 259 22.50 24.84 41.61
C ALA A 259 22.28 24.33 40.18
N ASN A 260 21.32 24.91 39.45
CA ASN A 260 21.28 24.84 37.99
C ASN A 260 22.49 25.60 37.43
N ASN A 261 23.33 24.94 36.64
CA ASN A 261 24.69 25.38 36.32
C ASN A 261 24.86 25.83 34.85
N GLU A 262 23.83 26.46 34.31
CA GLU A 262 23.86 27.07 32.98
C GLU A 262 24.29 26.09 31.86
N GLY A 263 23.93 24.82 32.01
CA GLY A 263 24.12 23.80 30.97
C GLY A 263 25.47 23.10 31.06
N LYS A 264 26.34 23.47 32.00
CA LYS A 264 27.63 22.81 32.21
C LYS A 264 27.50 21.37 32.69
N ASN A 265 26.34 21.01 33.23
CA ASN A 265 26.01 19.66 33.64
C ASN A 265 25.25 18.89 32.55
N VAL A 266 25.09 19.46 31.35
CA VAL A 266 24.41 18.84 30.21
C VAL A 266 25.43 18.46 29.13
N THR A 267 25.44 17.19 28.75
CA THR A 267 26.30 16.69 27.66
C THR A 267 25.48 15.88 26.68
N VAL A 268 25.91 15.89 25.42
CA VAL A 268 25.41 14.98 24.38
C VAL A 268 26.62 14.24 23.82
N ALA A 269 26.67 12.93 24.03
CA ALA A 269 27.73 12.05 23.57
C ALA A 269 27.16 10.63 23.37
N ASP A 270 27.76 9.87 22.45
CA ASP A 270 27.36 8.48 22.18
C ASP A 270 25.85 8.30 21.93
N SER A 271 25.24 9.23 21.19
CA SER A 271 23.79 9.25 20.90
C SER A 271 22.93 9.32 22.17
N CYS A 272 23.39 10.04 23.20
CA CYS A 272 22.69 10.14 24.46
C CYS A 272 22.88 11.53 25.10
N LEU A 273 21.76 12.15 25.47
CA LEU A 273 21.74 13.30 26.37
C LEU A 273 21.97 12.83 27.81
N THR A 274 22.92 13.46 28.51
CA THR A 274 23.15 13.24 29.94
C THR A 274 23.01 14.54 30.72
N ILE A 275 22.18 14.55 31.76
CA ILE A 275 22.20 15.57 32.83
C ILE A 275 22.91 14.96 34.04
N GLU A 276 24.10 15.46 34.35
CA GLU A 276 24.95 14.97 35.42
C GLU A 276 24.84 15.85 36.68
N THR A 277 24.43 15.29 37.80
CA THR A 277 24.48 15.98 39.10
C THR A 277 25.83 15.69 39.77
N LEU A 278 26.60 16.73 40.10
CA LEU A 278 27.92 16.64 40.71
C LEU A 278 27.93 17.23 42.13
N LYS A 279 28.84 16.74 42.98
CA LYS A 279 29.13 17.33 44.28
C LYS A 279 30.18 18.42 44.11
N GLU A 280 29.70 19.64 43.90
CA GLU A 280 30.49 20.83 43.60
C GLU A 280 29.83 22.02 44.29
N SER A 281 30.55 22.67 45.22
CA SER A 281 30.01 23.84 45.89
C SER A 281 30.09 25.06 45.00
N VAL A 282 28.96 25.75 44.81
CA VAL A 282 28.86 26.96 44.01
C VAL A 282 27.93 27.98 44.67
N VAL A 283 28.24 29.27 44.52
CA VAL A 283 27.31 30.35 44.88
C VAL A 283 26.58 30.77 43.61
N SER A 284 25.27 30.53 43.56
CA SER A 284 24.45 30.81 42.39
C SER A 284 23.11 31.45 42.80
N ARG A 285 22.39 31.96 41.80
CA ARG A 285 21.08 32.58 42.00
C ARG A 285 20.06 31.51 42.39
N ALA A 286 19.28 31.81 43.41
CA ALA A 286 18.19 30.98 43.89
C ALA A 286 16.90 31.78 44.04
N TRP A 287 15.76 31.15 43.79
CA TRP A 287 14.46 31.68 44.14
C TRP A 287 14.07 31.24 45.56
N ASP A 288 13.78 32.22 46.39
CA ASP A 288 13.24 32.07 47.73
C ASP A 288 11.78 32.56 47.75
N ASP A 289 10.87 31.77 48.29
CA ASP A 289 9.43 32.09 48.27
C ASP A 289 9.07 33.35 49.07
N GLN A 290 9.94 33.82 49.98
CA GLN A 290 9.71 35.05 50.76
C GLN A 290 10.53 36.23 50.25
N LYS A 291 11.75 35.98 49.76
CA LYS A 291 12.72 37.04 49.41
C LYS A 291 12.87 37.26 47.91
N GLY A 292 12.27 36.43 47.07
CA GLY A 292 12.53 36.42 45.64
C GLY A 292 13.94 35.92 45.32
N PHE A 293 14.63 36.56 44.36
CA PHE A 293 15.97 36.11 43.96
C PHE A 293 17.05 36.51 44.98
N VAL A 294 17.81 35.51 45.44
CA VAL A 294 18.96 35.66 46.34
C VAL A 294 20.18 34.91 45.81
N MET A 295 21.38 35.28 46.24
CA MET A 295 22.56 34.43 46.04
C MET A 295 22.60 33.38 47.16
N HIS A 296 22.72 32.11 46.78
CA HIS A 296 22.70 30.98 47.69
C HIS A 296 23.90 30.07 47.42
N LYS A 297 24.49 29.52 48.48
CA LYS A 297 25.55 28.53 48.39
C LYS A 297 24.92 27.15 48.29
N PHE A 298 25.14 26.47 47.18
CA PHE A 298 24.75 25.09 46.94
C PHE A 298 25.94 24.16 47.14
N ASP A 299 25.67 22.90 47.49
CA ASP A 299 26.70 21.86 47.67
C ASP A 299 26.83 20.94 46.44
N TYR A 300 25.91 21.08 45.50
CA TYR A 300 25.84 20.30 44.28
C TYR A 300 25.58 21.20 43.06
N THR A 301 25.94 20.72 41.88
CA THR A 301 25.58 21.30 40.57
C THR A 301 24.76 20.30 39.77
N SER A 302 23.83 20.80 38.96
CA SER A 302 22.95 20.04 38.08
C SER A 302 22.38 20.97 37.01
N ASP A 303 21.44 20.51 36.20
CA ASP A 303 20.75 21.38 35.24
C ASP A 303 19.29 20.96 35.01
N VAL A 304 18.57 21.91 34.43
CA VAL A 304 17.25 21.73 33.82
C VAL A 304 17.34 22.16 32.36
N ILE A 305 16.72 21.40 31.47
CA ILE A 305 16.52 21.78 30.07
C ILE A 305 15.04 21.69 29.68
N ASN A 306 14.65 22.46 28.68
CA ASN A 306 13.28 22.49 28.19
C ASN A 306 13.23 22.66 26.68
N ALA A 307 12.10 22.32 26.06
CA ALA A 307 11.84 22.54 24.64
C ALA A 307 10.77 23.61 24.37
N GLY A 308 10.39 24.44 25.35
CA GLY A 308 9.20 25.29 25.29
C GLY A 308 9.20 26.33 24.17
N ASN A 309 10.37 26.84 23.77
CA ASN A 309 10.47 27.75 22.63
C ASN A 309 10.35 27.04 21.28
N ALA A 310 10.86 25.81 21.18
CA ALA A 310 10.88 25.05 19.94
C ALA A 310 9.60 24.25 19.69
N PHE A 311 8.98 23.75 20.76
CA PHE A 311 7.86 22.82 20.66
C PHE A 311 6.94 22.88 21.88
N GLN A 312 5.63 22.95 21.61
CA GLN A 312 4.58 22.80 22.60
C GLN A 312 3.42 21.98 22.02
N MET A 313 2.67 21.29 22.86
CA MET A 313 1.58 20.39 22.47
C MET A 313 0.37 20.48 23.41
N THR A 314 -0.81 20.14 22.89
CA THR A 314 -2.09 20.11 23.63
C THR A 314 -2.74 18.72 23.66
N SER A 315 -2.18 17.77 22.92
CA SER A 315 -2.53 16.35 22.90
C SER A 315 -1.50 15.61 22.08
N GLY A 316 -1.43 14.29 22.21
CA GLY A 316 -0.55 13.46 21.41
C GLY A 316 0.01 12.26 22.16
N LEU A 317 0.97 11.59 21.54
CA LEU A 317 1.76 10.53 22.15
C LEU A 317 3.18 11.04 22.35
N VAL A 318 3.67 11.03 23.58
CA VAL A 318 5.08 11.30 23.90
C VAL A 318 5.75 10.00 24.31
N GLN A 319 6.91 9.71 23.72
CA GLN A 319 7.73 8.55 24.04
C GLN A 319 9.17 9.01 24.29
N MET A 320 9.80 8.47 25.33
CA MET A 320 11.20 8.72 25.64
C MET A 320 11.88 7.42 26.07
N LYS A 321 13.10 7.20 25.58
CA LYS A 321 13.96 6.12 26.07
C LYS A 321 14.98 6.71 27.02
N LEU A 322 14.94 6.28 28.28
CA LEU A 322 15.83 6.81 29.31
C LEU A 322 16.20 5.77 30.36
N ARG A 323 17.21 6.12 31.15
CA ARG A 323 17.61 5.45 32.40
C ARG A 323 18.21 6.49 33.34
N ILE A 324 18.57 6.04 34.54
CA ILE A 324 19.47 6.79 35.41
C ILE A 324 20.76 6.01 35.65
N ARG A 325 21.84 6.69 36.05
CA ARG A 325 23.05 6.05 36.58
C ARG A 325 23.41 6.68 37.93
N GLY A 326 23.68 5.84 38.92
CA GLY A 326 24.01 6.31 40.26
C GLY A 326 22.87 7.09 40.93
N GLY A 327 23.18 7.69 42.07
CA GLY A 327 22.29 8.63 42.75
C GLY A 327 21.12 8.01 43.52
N LYS A 328 20.86 8.62 44.67
CA LYS A 328 19.56 8.57 45.36
C LYS A 328 18.97 9.97 45.36
N ILE A 329 18.93 10.57 44.16
CA ILE A 329 18.45 11.92 43.91
C ILE A 329 17.19 11.86 43.05
N THR A 330 16.49 12.97 42.92
CA THR A 330 15.30 13.05 42.08
C THR A 330 15.69 13.32 40.62
N HIS A 331 15.14 12.54 39.69
CA HIS A 331 15.14 12.89 38.27
C HIS A 331 13.71 12.99 37.76
N VAL A 332 13.44 13.97 36.90
CA VAL A 332 12.11 14.26 36.36
C VAL A 332 12.21 14.50 34.85
N CYS A 333 11.37 13.80 34.10
CA CYS A 333 11.04 14.11 32.72
C CYS A 333 9.52 14.27 32.61
N CYS A 334 9.08 15.48 32.29
CA CYS A 334 7.67 15.83 32.30
C CYS A 334 7.27 16.73 31.11
N LEU A 335 5.96 16.87 30.91
CA LEU A 335 5.36 17.93 30.13
C LEU A 335 4.81 18.97 31.11
N VAL A 336 5.18 20.23 30.93
CA VAL A 336 4.78 21.36 31.78
C VAL A 336 4.49 22.60 30.93
N ASN A 337 3.89 23.63 31.50
CA ASN A 337 3.91 24.97 30.94
C ASN A 337 4.88 25.88 31.72
N GLU A 338 4.81 27.19 31.50
CA GLU A 338 5.57 28.19 32.29
C GLU A 338 5.13 28.29 33.77
N ARG A 339 4.04 27.61 34.15
CA ARG A 339 3.56 27.48 35.53
C ARG A 339 3.90 26.08 36.07
N LYS A 340 3.86 25.91 37.40
CA LYS A 340 4.09 24.60 38.02
C LYS A 340 3.01 23.56 37.68
N THR A 341 1.81 24.02 37.35
CA THR A 341 0.67 23.19 36.96
C THR A 341 -0.01 23.80 35.73
N PRO A 342 -0.52 22.98 34.81
CA PRO A 342 -0.57 21.51 34.81
C PRO A 342 0.77 20.83 34.46
N GLN A 343 0.96 19.60 34.93
CA GLN A 343 2.16 18.80 34.72
C GLN A 343 1.80 17.34 34.41
N ILE A 344 2.39 16.75 33.38
CA ILE A 344 2.34 15.30 33.10
C ILE A 344 3.74 14.73 33.32
N ASN A 345 3.89 13.83 34.29
CA ASN A 345 5.13 13.11 34.54
C ASN A 345 5.21 11.86 33.67
N LEU A 346 6.12 11.84 32.71
CA LEU A 346 6.48 10.63 31.96
C LEU A 346 7.41 9.74 32.76
N PHE A 347 8.32 10.36 33.51
CA PHE A 347 9.26 9.69 34.38
C PHE A 347 9.54 10.59 35.58
N HIS A 348 9.32 10.08 36.77
CA HIS A 348 9.79 10.65 38.01
C HIS A 348 10.46 9.53 38.79
N VAL A 349 11.69 9.74 39.27
CA VAL A 349 12.35 8.79 40.15
C VAL A 349 12.78 9.49 41.43
N ASP A 350 12.53 8.84 42.55
CA ASP A 350 12.94 9.31 43.87
C ASP A 350 13.51 8.14 44.68
N HIS A 351 14.76 8.25 45.14
CA HIS A 351 15.46 7.16 45.82
C HIS A 351 15.32 5.77 45.14
N LYS A 352 15.32 5.74 43.80
CA LYS A 352 15.08 4.57 42.89
C LYS A 352 13.63 4.15 42.65
N MET A 353 12.66 4.77 43.31
CA MET A 353 11.24 4.51 43.08
C MET A 353 10.78 5.28 41.85
N ILE A 354 10.47 4.56 40.78
CA ILE A 354 9.90 5.15 39.56
C ILE A 354 8.42 5.41 39.78
N SER A 355 7.94 6.58 39.40
CA SER A 355 6.53 6.92 39.32
C SER A 355 6.20 7.68 38.04
N VAL A 356 4.94 7.56 37.64
CA VAL A 356 4.33 8.32 36.54
C VAL A 356 3.04 8.95 37.05
N GLY A 357 2.53 9.97 36.38
CA GLY A 357 1.28 10.59 36.81
C GLY A 357 1.10 12.00 36.30
N TYR A 358 0.19 12.74 36.91
CA TYR A 358 -0.09 14.12 36.54
C TYR A 358 -0.45 14.97 37.76
N VAL A 359 -0.31 16.28 37.59
CA VAL A 359 -0.78 17.31 38.50
C VAL A 359 -1.60 18.32 37.69
N LEU A 360 -2.83 18.59 38.10
CA LEU A 360 -3.72 19.58 37.51
C LEU A 360 -4.39 20.32 38.66
N ASP A 361 -4.07 21.61 38.81
CA ASP A 361 -4.49 22.43 39.95
C ASP A 361 -4.19 21.72 41.29
N ASP A 362 -5.21 21.46 42.11
CA ASP A 362 -5.07 20.78 43.40
C ASP A 362 -5.10 19.24 43.30
N ILE A 363 -5.26 18.69 42.09
CA ILE A 363 -5.35 17.25 41.86
C ILE A 363 -3.98 16.71 41.45
N ALA A 364 -3.41 15.88 42.31
CA ALA A 364 -2.22 15.09 42.00
C ALA A 364 -2.54 13.59 42.05
N GLN A 365 -2.30 12.87 40.94
CA GLN A 365 -2.42 11.42 40.90
C GLN A 365 -1.15 10.82 40.31
N SER A 366 -0.67 9.74 40.92
CA SER A 366 0.52 9.05 40.44
C SER A 366 0.44 7.55 40.71
N GLU A 367 1.21 6.80 39.92
CA GLU A 367 1.35 5.36 40.04
C GLU A 367 2.83 5.01 40.18
N GLN A 368 3.17 4.21 41.19
CA GLN A 368 4.52 3.69 41.38
C GLN A 368 4.75 2.46 40.49
N ILE A 369 5.86 2.45 39.77
CA ILE A 369 6.27 1.35 38.91
C ILE A 369 7.27 0.46 39.66
N LYS A 370 6.96 -0.84 39.75
CA LYS A 370 7.77 -1.85 40.45
C LYS A 370 8.16 -2.97 39.48
N GLY A 371 9.22 -3.71 39.81
CA GLY A 371 9.64 -4.89 39.03
C GLY A 371 10.56 -4.59 37.83
N ILE A 372 10.99 -3.33 37.68
CA ILE A 372 12.01 -2.89 36.73
C ILE A 372 13.08 -2.07 37.47
N SER A 373 14.30 -2.04 36.93
CA SER A 373 15.42 -1.30 37.50
C SER A 373 15.57 0.05 36.82
N PRO A 374 15.58 1.20 37.51
CA PRO A 374 15.75 2.49 36.86
C PRO A 374 17.11 2.66 36.15
N TYR A 375 18.05 1.72 36.36
CA TYR A 375 19.37 1.70 35.73
C TYR A 375 19.38 1.09 34.32
N ASP A 376 18.32 0.40 33.92
CA ASP A 376 18.18 -0.13 32.57
C ASP A 376 17.40 0.85 31.68
N PHE A 377 17.68 0.85 30.38
CA PHE A 377 16.90 1.65 29.43
C PHE A 377 15.50 1.08 29.23
N TYR A 378 14.49 1.94 29.39
CA TYR A 378 13.10 1.65 29.04
C TYR A 378 12.49 2.78 28.23
N ILE A 379 11.48 2.44 27.45
CA ILE A 379 10.64 3.43 26.75
C ILE A 379 9.46 3.77 27.66
N PHE A 380 9.48 4.98 28.20
CA PHE A 380 8.35 5.56 28.91
C PHE A 380 7.51 6.34 27.91
N SER A 381 6.20 6.16 27.96
CA SER A 381 5.29 6.89 27.07
C SER A 381 4.01 7.30 27.77
N VAL A 382 3.45 8.43 27.35
CA VAL A 382 2.10 8.86 27.70
C VAL A 382 1.33 9.20 26.43
N GLU A 383 0.16 8.59 26.29
CA GLU A 383 -0.85 8.98 25.30
C GLU A 383 -1.81 9.95 25.98
N TRP A 384 -1.90 11.16 25.45
CA TRP A 384 -2.74 12.25 25.91
C TRP A 384 -3.80 12.56 24.85
N SER A 385 -5.05 12.22 25.16
CA SER A 385 -6.24 12.53 24.37
C SER A 385 -7.21 13.39 25.17
N ARG A 386 -8.33 13.81 24.56
CA ARG A 386 -9.38 14.56 25.26
C ARG A 386 -10.02 13.82 26.45
N GLY A 387 -10.05 12.50 26.39
CA GLY A 387 -10.78 11.66 27.36
C GLY A 387 -9.88 10.97 28.39
N GLU A 388 -8.59 10.83 28.10
CA GLU A 388 -7.72 9.97 28.89
C GLU A 388 -6.24 10.33 28.79
N LEU A 389 -5.53 9.97 29.86
CA LEU A 389 -4.07 9.82 29.88
C LEU A 389 -3.74 8.34 30.08
N ILE A 390 -2.89 7.79 29.22
CA ILE A 390 -2.45 6.39 29.32
C ILE A 390 -0.92 6.33 29.33
N TRP A 391 -0.36 5.88 30.46
CA TRP A 391 1.08 5.65 30.58
C TRP A 391 1.43 4.22 30.27
N ARG A 392 2.54 4.05 29.56
CA ARG A 392 3.11 2.74 29.24
C ARG A 392 4.61 2.73 29.49
N VAL A 393 5.12 1.57 29.88
CA VAL A 393 6.55 1.26 29.90
C VAL A 393 6.78 0.09 28.95
N ASN A 394 7.63 0.26 27.93
CA ASN A 394 7.83 -0.75 26.88
C ASN A 394 6.51 -1.30 26.31
N ASN A 395 5.61 -0.38 25.90
CA ASN A 395 4.25 -0.65 25.40
C ASN A 395 3.30 -1.35 26.39
N GLN A 396 3.73 -1.67 27.60
CA GLN A 396 2.85 -2.19 28.64
C GLN A 396 2.17 -1.06 29.38
N GLU A 397 0.85 -1.00 29.32
CA GLU A 397 0.06 -0.08 30.15
C GLU A 397 0.34 -0.30 31.64
N VAL A 398 0.61 0.81 32.33
CA VAL A 398 0.94 0.85 33.76
C VAL A 398 0.03 1.75 34.56
N PHE A 399 -0.54 2.78 33.94
CA PHE A 399 -1.43 3.73 34.60
C PHE A 399 -2.37 4.34 33.55
N ARG A 400 -3.63 4.56 33.93
CA ARG A 400 -4.66 5.18 33.09
C ARG A 400 -5.53 6.08 33.95
N VAL A 401 -5.89 7.23 33.38
CA VAL A 401 -6.81 8.18 34.00
C VAL A 401 -7.92 8.47 32.99
N GLU A 402 -9.15 8.05 33.30
CA GLU A 402 -10.35 8.21 32.44
C GLU A 402 -11.13 9.49 32.81
N ARG A 403 -10.42 10.61 32.85
CA ARG A 403 -11.00 11.95 33.07
C ARG A 403 -10.40 12.90 32.06
N SER A 404 -11.17 13.92 31.66
CA SER A 404 -10.68 14.98 30.78
C SER A 404 -9.56 15.77 31.46
N PHE A 405 -8.31 15.28 31.34
CA PHE A 405 -7.13 16.10 31.46
C PHE A 405 -7.08 16.98 30.20
N SER A 406 -7.79 18.10 30.28
CA SER A 406 -7.94 19.07 29.18
C SER A 406 -7.47 20.44 29.65
N PRO A 407 -6.16 20.61 29.93
CA PRO A 407 -5.65 21.93 30.25
C PRO A 407 -5.89 22.90 29.10
N SER A 408 -6.22 24.14 29.42
CA SER A 408 -6.42 25.23 28.44
C SER A 408 -5.12 25.79 27.88
N VAL A 409 -3.98 25.18 28.23
CA VAL A 409 -2.64 25.66 27.94
C VAL A 409 -1.79 24.55 27.31
N PRO A 410 -0.95 24.88 26.32
CA PRO A 410 -0.02 23.93 25.75
C PRO A 410 1.11 23.59 26.73
N LEU A 411 1.64 22.37 26.63
CA LEU A 411 2.74 21.85 27.45
C LEU A 411 3.95 21.52 26.58
N PHE A 412 5.13 21.58 27.16
CA PHE A 412 6.40 21.25 26.52
C PHE A 412 7.24 20.30 27.39
N PRO A 413 8.14 19.50 26.77
CA PRO A 413 9.11 18.68 27.50
C PRO A 413 10.05 19.51 28.38
N LEU A 414 10.23 19.06 29.63
CA LEU A 414 11.24 19.56 30.57
C LEU A 414 11.92 18.38 31.28
N PHE A 415 13.26 18.40 31.32
CA PHE A 415 14.09 17.40 32.01
C PHE A 415 14.91 18.07 33.10
N ALA A 416 14.95 17.48 34.29
CA ALA A 416 15.69 18.02 35.42
C ALA A 416 16.20 16.92 36.36
N SER A 417 17.36 17.17 36.97
CA SER A 417 17.90 16.38 38.09
C SER A 417 18.02 17.27 39.32
N ILE A 418 17.41 16.86 40.43
CA ILE A 418 17.19 17.66 41.64
C ILE A 418 17.70 16.90 42.87
N VAL A 419 18.41 17.60 43.75
CA VAL A 419 18.81 17.13 45.07
C VAL A 419 17.93 17.81 46.11
N ARG A 420 16.94 17.09 46.62
CA ARG A 420 16.00 17.59 47.65
C ARG A 420 16.68 17.76 49.01
N PRO A 421 16.09 18.51 49.98
CA PRO A 421 16.68 18.71 51.30
C PRO A 421 17.07 17.43 52.03
N ASP A 422 16.29 16.36 51.85
CA ASP A 422 16.45 15.05 52.47
C ASP A 422 17.37 14.10 51.67
N GLN A 423 17.87 14.55 50.53
CA GLN A 423 18.73 13.76 49.65
C GLN A 423 20.20 14.18 49.73
N GLU A 424 21.09 13.23 49.49
CA GLU A 424 22.51 13.45 49.24
C GLU A 424 22.97 12.49 48.16
N GLY A 425 23.55 13.01 47.09
CA GLY A 425 24.07 12.17 46.02
C GLY A 425 24.38 12.89 44.73
N VAL A 426 25.10 12.17 43.89
CA VAL A 426 25.42 12.49 42.50
C VAL A 426 24.73 11.47 41.61
N GLY A 427 24.42 11.81 40.36
CA GLY A 427 23.77 10.86 39.45
C GLY A 427 23.59 11.42 38.06
N HIS A 428 23.23 10.54 37.13
CA HIS A 428 23.04 10.88 35.72
C HIS A 428 21.61 10.54 35.32
N LEU A 429 20.96 11.48 34.65
CA LEU A 429 19.78 11.19 33.83
C LEU A 429 20.24 11.04 32.39
N ASP A 430 20.12 9.82 31.85
CA ASP A 430 20.48 9.50 30.47
C ASP A 430 19.22 9.39 29.63
N VAL A 431 19.12 10.18 28.56
CA VAL A 431 18.02 10.11 27.58
C VAL A 431 18.63 9.76 26.21
N ASP A 432 18.25 8.60 25.68
CA ASP A 432 18.73 8.09 24.39
C ASP A 432 17.98 8.79 23.24
N TRP A 433 16.65 8.91 23.36
CA TRP A 433 15.85 9.68 22.41
C TRP A 433 14.50 10.11 23.01
N ILE A 434 13.90 11.12 22.38
CA ILE A 434 12.50 11.53 22.57
C ILE A 434 11.79 11.62 21.23
N ARG A 435 10.54 11.15 21.17
CA ARG A 435 9.66 11.22 19.99
C ARG A 435 8.27 11.63 20.42
N ILE A 436 7.71 12.62 19.74
CA ILE A 436 6.36 13.14 20.00
C ILE A 436 5.55 13.05 18.73
N TYR A 437 4.33 12.54 18.86
CA TYR A 437 3.40 12.32 17.78
C TYR A 437 2.09 13.03 18.02
N GLN A 438 1.51 13.58 16.95
CA GLN A 438 0.18 14.16 16.94
C GLN A 438 -0.79 13.25 16.17
N SER A 439 -2.04 13.19 16.61
CA SER A 439 -3.07 12.44 15.88
C SER A 439 -3.32 13.09 14.51
N GLN A 440 -3.32 12.29 13.45
CA GLN A 440 -3.65 12.73 12.08
C GLN A 440 -5.14 12.92 11.85
N LYS A 441 -5.97 12.34 12.73
CA LYS A 441 -7.42 12.55 12.73
C LYS A 441 -7.77 13.50 13.87
N PRO A 442 -8.59 14.54 13.62
CA PRO A 442 -9.12 15.34 14.71
C PRO A 442 -9.91 14.44 15.65
N GLU A 443 -9.61 14.53 16.95
CA GLU A 443 -10.37 13.89 18.03
C GLU A 443 -11.72 14.59 18.25
#